data_AF-A0A7V6Q4P8-F1
#
_entry.id   AF-A0A7V6Q4P8-F1
#
_cell.length_a   1.000
_cell.length_b   1.000
_cell.length_c   1.000
_cell.angle_alpha   90.00
_cell.angle_beta   90.00
_cell.angle_gamma   90.00
#
_symmetry.space_group_name_H-M   'P 1'
#
loop_
_entity.id
_entity.type
_entity.pdbx_description
1 polymer ?
#
loop_
_entity_poly.entity_id
_entity_poly.type
_entity_poly.pdbx_seq_one_letter_code
_entity_poly.pdbx_strand_id
1 'polypeptide(L)'
;MGNKDFTFTMWLGVSSIAEKHGELFRIELSPAGETSFSVLNLNMESIDDVFTFKHYNDVLTGRIASPVKQAFFPEVAGFVIVDAPACMHSELKDEIKLIKLAEAVCYFKNGALGPGLAILQLLKSGMSESLFLEKLLPSILRTNIAAEYFYGNSIKETEEDLDIGFFRIPAVDPKLIYSEPEISFYIHPTGLCHDRRYNSIDFLTLGNKVIFEREENNIHDPNAVHIYTEKGIDLGYIPRCIASIVNFNMRRGSRYEAMISLVLPDSFYHDQRIAIRARLISEKQSAVPV
;
A
#
# COMPACT_ATOMS: atom_id res chain seq x y z
N MET A 1 28.01 31.99 -5.53
CA MET A 1 26.74 32.35 -4.87
C MET A 1 26.43 31.24 -3.91
N GLY A 2 26.33 31.52 -2.60
CA GLY A 2 26.03 30.49 -1.62
C GLY A 2 24.64 29.93 -1.87
N ASN A 3 24.52 28.60 -1.98
CA ASN A 3 23.24 27.91 -1.91
C ASN A 3 22.59 28.36 -0.59
N LYS A 4 21.59 29.24 -0.66
CA LYS A 4 20.69 29.40 0.47
C LYS A 4 19.97 28.06 0.57
N ASP A 5 20.01 27.45 1.75
CA ASP A 5 19.26 26.23 2.04
C ASP A 5 17.77 26.52 1.85
N PHE A 6 17.28 26.27 0.65
CA PHE A 6 15.88 26.40 0.31
C PHE A 6 15.13 25.22 0.92
N THR A 7 14.07 25.53 1.67
CA THR A 7 13.20 24.54 2.29
C THR A 7 11.77 24.76 1.84
N PHE A 8 11.04 23.67 1.68
CA PHE A 8 9.62 23.67 1.37
C PHE A 8 8.90 22.66 2.25
N THR A 9 7.59 22.81 2.39
CA THR A 9 6.78 21.95 3.25
C THR A 9 5.84 21.12 2.39
N MET A 10 5.75 19.83 2.65
CA MET A 10 4.69 18.97 2.13
C MET A 10 3.73 18.60 3.25
N TRP A 11 2.46 18.88 3.02
CA TRP A 11 1.35 18.43 3.85
C TRP A 11 0.73 17.20 3.20
N LEU A 12 0.69 16.09 3.92
CA LEU A 12 0.22 14.81 3.40
C LEU A 12 -0.82 14.23 4.37
N GLY A 13 -2.07 14.17 3.95
CA GLY A 13 -3.13 13.48 4.68
C GLY A 13 -3.28 12.07 4.16
N VAL A 14 -3.16 11.06 5.03
CA VAL A 14 -3.32 9.64 4.68
C VAL A 14 -4.31 8.98 5.61
N SER A 15 -5.25 8.22 5.08
CA SER A 15 -6.21 7.46 5.88
C SER A 15 -5.93 5.95 5.82
N SER A 16 -6.27 5.26 6.90
CA SER A 16 -6.58 3.83 6.93
C SER A 16 -8.10 3.71 6.89
N ILE A 17 -8.68 3.46 5.71
CA ILE A 17 -10.15 3.45 5.54
C ILE A 17 -10.79 2.33 6.38
N ALA A 18 -10.15 1.16 6.41
CA ALA A 18 -10.63 0.02 7.20
C ALA A 18 -10.66 0.30 8.71
N GLU A 19 -9.70 1.07 9.21
CA GLU A 19 -9.58 1.40 10.64
C GLU A 19 -10.24 2.73 11.01
N LYS A 20 -10.74 3.48 10.01
CA LYS A 20 -11.31 4.83 10.17
C LYS A 20 -10.38 5.79 10.91
N HIS A 21 -9.12 5.79 10.51
CA HIS A 21 -8.08 6.57 11.14
C HIS A 21 -7.31 7.39 10.09
N GLY A 22 -6.95 8.62 10.42
CA GLY A 22 -6.23 9.54 9.56
C GLY A 22 -4.93 10.02 10.21
N GLU A 23 -3.88 10.17 9.41
CA GLU A 23 -2.59 10.74 9.78
C GLU A 23 -2.30 11.95 8.89
N LEU A 24 -2.18 13.14 9.48
CA LEU A 24 -1.74 14.36 8.80
C LEU A 24 -0.26 14.58 9.06
N PHE A 25 0.55 14.46 8.02
CA PHE A 25 1.98 14.71 8.06
C PHE A 25 2.30 16.13 7.60
N ARG A 26 3.15 16.83 8.36
CA ARG A 26 3.86 18.03 7.94
C ARG A 26 5.34 17.69 7.76
N ILE A 27 5.82 17.71 6.52
CA ILE A 27 7.13 17.20 6.13
C ILE A 27 7.96 18.38 5.60
N GLU A 28 9.04 18.74 6.28
CA GLU A 28 9.98 19.75 5.82
C GLU A 28 11.04 19.09 4.95
N LEU A 29 11.21 19.62 3.75
CA LEU A 29 12.04 19.06 2.70
C LEU A 29 13.05 20.10 2.22
N SER A 30 14.23 19.65 1.84
CA SER A 30 15.21 20.46 1.10
C SER A 30 15.67 19.73 -0.16
N PRO A 31 15.90 20.44 -1.28
CA PRO A 31 16.57 19.84 -2.43
C PRO A 31 17.96 19.33 -2.04
N ALA A 32 18.33 18.17 -2.57
CA ALA A 32 19.66 17.56 -2.41
C ALA A 32 20.39 17.38 -3.75
N GLY A 33 19.74 17.75 -4.86
CA GLY A 33 20.20 17.62 -6.24
C GLY A 33 19.09 18.05 -7.19
N GLU A 34 19.28 17.84 -8.50
CA GLU A 34 18.26 18.24 -9.49
C GLU A 34 16.95 17.49 -9.33
N THR A 35 17.01 16.21 -8.93
CA THR A 35 15.85 15.32 -8.81
C THR A 35 15.74 14.61 -7.45
N SER A 36 16.57 15.04 -6.50
CA SER A 36 16.67 14.44 -5.17
C SER A 36 16.34 15.45 -4.08
N PHE A 37 15.85 14.94 -2.96
CA PHE A 37 15.46 15.73 -1.79
C PHE A 37 15.85 15.01 -0.51
N SER A 38 15.90 15.76 0.58
CA SER A 38 16.09 15.25 1.94
C SER A 38 14.90 15.62 2.82
N VAL A 39 14.47 14.69 3.67
CA VAL A 39 13.50 14.96 4.75
C VAL A 39 14.25 15.54 5.94
N LEU A 40 14.03 16.82 6.21
CA LEU A 40 14.66 17.53 7.33
C LEU A 40 13.89 17.29 8.63
N ASN A 41 12.57 17.31 8.54
CA ASN A 41 11.68 17.19 9.69
C ASN A 41 10.36 16.55 9.27
N LEU A 42 9.73 15.84 10.20
CA LEU A 42 8.43 15.20 10.00
C LEU A 42 7.65 15.26 11.30
N ASN A 43 6.49 15.91 11.25
CA ASN A 43 5.52 15.94 12.33
C ASN A 43 4.23 15.26 11.87
N MET A 44 3.57 14.54 12.78
CA MET A 44 2.34 13.80 12.48
C MET A 44 1.26 14.13 13.51
N GLU A 45 0.05 14.38 13.01
CA GLU A 45 -1.17 14.55 13.79
C GLU A 45 -2.14 13.41 13.46
N SER A 46 -2.65 12.73 14.47
CA SER A 46 -3.66 11.68 14.33
C SER A 46 -5.09 12.26 14.36
N ILE A 47 -5.99 11.64 13.59
CA ILE A 47 -7.41 11.98 13.52
C ILE A 47 -8.22 10.68 13.60
N ASP A 48 -9.27 10.67 14.42
CA ASP A 48 -10.20 9.54 14.58
C ASP A 48 -11.30 9.51 13.50
N ASP A 49 -10.91 9.76 12.24
CA ASP A 49 -11.76 9.69 11.06
C ASP A 49 -10.89 9.55 9.80
N VAL A 50 -11.51 9.30 8.65
CA VAL A 50 -10.85 9.36 7.34
C VAL A 50 -10.84 10.80 6.79
N PHE A 51 -9.82 11.13 6.01
CA PHE A 51 -9.78 12.41 5.33
C PHE A 51 -10.89 12.52 4.29
N THR A 52 -11.51 13.69 4.27
CA THR A 52 -12.55 14.06 3.32
C THR A 52 -12.10 15.29 2.55
N PHE A 53 -12.83 15.66 1.50
CA PHE A 53 -12.57 16.91 0.79
C PHE A 53 -12.66 18.15 1.71
N LYS A 54 -13.48 18.08 2.77
CA LYS A 54 -13.54 19.14 3.79
C LYS A 54 -12.21 19.27 4.53
N HIS A 55 -11.68 18.17 5.07
CA HIS A 55 -10.39 18.18 5.78
C HIS A 55 -9.26 18.72 4.89
N TYR A 56 -9.23 18.30 3.62
CA TYR A 56 -8.30 18.82 2.63
C TYR A 56 -8.40 20.35 2.47
N ASN A 57 -9.62 20.89 2.31
CA ASN A 57 -9.84 22.34 2.19
C ASN A 57 -9.50 23.10 3.48
N ASP A 58 -9.78 22.53 4.65
CA ASP A 58 -9.45 23.13 5.94
C ASP A 58 -7.92 23.28 6.08
N VAL A 59 -7.15 22.27 5.67
CA VAL A 59 -5.69 22.38 5.63
C VAL A 59 -5.25 23.41 4.59
N LEU A 60 -5.77 23.34 3.36
CA LEU A 60 -5.40 24.23 2.27
C LEU A 60 -5.64 25.71 2.61
N THR A 61 -6.75 26.03 3.25
CA THR A 61 -7.13 27.42 3.57
C THR A 61 -6.58 27.90 4.91
N GLY A 62 -6.38 27.01 5.88
CA GLY A 62 -5.97 27.36 7.24
C GLY A 62 -4.48 27.23 7.53
N ARG A 63 -3.73 26.41 6.77
CA ARG A 63 -2.34 26.05 7.09
C ARG A 63 -1.33 26.35 5.97
N ILE A 64 -1.79 26.62 4.75
CA ILE A 64 -0.92 26.78 3.58
C ILE A 64 -0.78 28.26 3.25
N ALA A 65 0.46 28.73 3.10
CA ALA A 65 0.73 30.12 2.77
C ALA A 65 0.73 30.36 1.25
N SER A 66 1.34 29.45 0.48
CA SER A 66 1.57 29.63 -0.95
C SER A 66 1.64 28.26 -1.65
N PRO A 67 0.48 27.62 -1.90
CA PRO A 67 0.44 26.30 -2.52
C PRO A 67 1.11 26.33 -3.89
N VAL A 68 2.05 25.41 -4.10
CA VAL A 68 2.71 25.20 -5.40
C VAL A 68 1.95 24.15 -6.19
N LYS A 69 1.67 23.00 -5.54
CA LYS A 69 0.99 21.86 -6.14
C LYS A 69 0.12 21.16 -5.11
N GLN A 70 -1.00 20.62 -5.55
CA GLN A 70 -1.92 19.91 -4.67
C GLN A 70 -2.68 18.83 -5.43
N ALA A 71 -3.05 17.77 -4.71
CA ALA A 71 -3.91 16.71 -5.21
C ALA A 71 -4.76 16.12 -4.08
N PHE A 72 -5.97 15.67 -4.41
CA PHE A 72 -6.87 14.93 -3.53
C PHE A 72 -7.15 13.57 -4.17
N PHE A 73 -7.03 12.50 -3.37
CA PHE A 73 -7.15 11.10 -3.79
C PHE A 73 -8.38 10.48 -3.11
N PRO A 74 -9.59 10.67 -3.66
CA PRO A 74 -10.83 10.24 -3.02
C PRO A 74 -10.89 8.72 -2.76
N GLU A 75 -10.36 7.91 -3.67
CA GLU A 75 -10.37 6.45 -3.64
C GLU A 75 -9.58 5.84 -2.48
N VAL A 76 -8.65 6.60 -1.91
CA VAL A 76 -7.82 6.19 -0.75
C VAL A 76 -7.93 7.18 0.41
N ALA A 77 -8.93 8.09 0.36
CA ALA A 77 -9.15 9.13 1.36
C ALA A 77 -7.84 9.83 1.76
N GLY A 78 -7.09 10.28 0.76
CA GLY A 78 -5.78 10.91 0.95
C GLY A 78 -5.65 12.23 0.22
N PHE A 79 -4.63 13.01 0.56
CA PHE A 79 -4.29 14.23 -0.17
C PHE A 79 -2.84 14.65 0.05
N VAL A 80 -2.38 15.55 -0.81
CA VAL A 80 -1.07 16.17 -0.69
C VAL A 80 -1.13 17.63 -1.12
N ILE A 81 -0.41 18.49 -0.40
CA ILE A 81 -0.20 19.89 -0.74
C ILE A 81 1.28 20.21 -0.54
N VAL A 82 1.93 20.71 -1.58
CA VAL A 82 3.30 21.22 -1.53
C VAL A 82 3.24 22.74 -1.38
N ASP A 83 3.79 23.25 -0.30
CA ASP A 83 3.81 24.67 0.09
C ASP A 83 5.25 25.20 0.04
N ALA A 84 5.45 26.27 -0.72
CA ALA A 84 6.73 26.95 -0.82
C ALA A 84 6.53 28.45 -1.05
N PRO A 85 7.44 29.31 -0.56
CA PRO A 85 7.41 30.74 -0.85
C PRO A 85 7.31 31.03 -2.35
N ALA A 86 6.44 31.96 -2.74
CA ALA A 86 6.18 32.30 -4.15
C ALA A 86 7.46 32.60 -4.97
N CYS A 87 8.47 33.21 -4.35
CA CYS A 87 9.75 33.49 -4.99
C CYS A 87 10.58 32.25 -5.35
N MET A 88 10.19 31.08 -4.87
CA MET A 88 10.90 29.81 -5.03
C MET A 88 10.14 28.79 -5.89
N HIS A 89 8.96 29.15 -6.42
CA HIS A 89 8.14 28.23 -7.22
C HIS A 89 8.88 27.71 -8.45
N SER A 90 9.67 28.57 -9.12
CA SER A 90 10.47 28.19 -10.27
C SER A 90 11.65 27.25 -9.95
N GLU A 91 12.02 27.11 -8.68
CA GLU A 91 13.11 26.24 -8.23
C GLU A 91 12.63 24.81 -7.97
N LEU A 92 11.31 24.61 -7.75
CA LEU A 92 10.72 23.31 -7.46
C LEU A 92 10.38 22.54 -8.75
N LYS A 93 11.39 21.93 -9.37
CA LYS A 93 11.22 21.21 -10.66
C LYS A 93 10.46 19.88 -10.56
N ASP A 94 10.43 19.27 -9.37
CA ASP A 94 9.96 17.89 -9.14
C ASP A 94 8.68 17.81 -8.30
N GLU A 95 7.85 18.86 -8.31
CA GLU A 95 6.57 18.86 -7.59
C GLU A 95 5.67 17.67 -7.95
N ILE A 96 5.65 17.25 -9.22
CA ILE A 96 4.83 16.13 -9.69
C ILE A 96 5.31 14.83 -9.05
N LYS A 97 6.63 14.65 -8.94
CA LYS A 97 7.25 13.47 -8.32
C LYS A 97 6.83 13.36 -6.85
N LEU A 98 6.81 14.47 -6.12
CA LEU A 98 6.35 14.51 -4.72
C LEU A 98 4.87 14.16 -4.58
N ILE A 99 4.01 14.69 -5.46
CA ILE A 99 2.58 14.35 -5.49
C ILE A 99 2.39 12.85 -5.71
N LYS A 100 3.12 12.28 -6.68
CA LYS A 100 3.05 10.84 -6.99
C LYS A 100 3.60 9.96 -5.87
N LEU A 101 4.68 10.38 -5.22
CA LEU A 101 5.20 9.66 -4.07
C LEU A 101 4.21 9.67 -2.89
N ALA A 102 3.54 10.79 -2.65
CA ALA A 102 2.47 10.90 -1.67
C ALA A 102 1.24 10.06 -2.03
N GLU A 103 0.86 10.02 -3.30
CA GLU A 103 -0.19 9.14 -3.83
C GLU A 103 0.13 7.66 -3.56
N ALA A 104 1.36 7.22 -3.83
CA ALA A 104 1.82 5.87 -3.53
C ALA A 104 1.71 5.54 -2.04
N VAL A 105 2.11 6.46 -1.15
CA VAL A 105 1.95 6.30 0.31
C VAL A 105 0.48 6.10 0.70
N CYS A 106 -0.45 6.85 0.08
CA CYS A 106 -1.88 6.69 0.34
C CYS A 106 -2.39 5.31 -0.08
N TYR A 107 -1.96 4.80 -1.23
CA TYR A 107 -2.27 3.43 -1.66
C TYR A 107 -1.71 2.37 -0.70
N PHE A 108 -0.44 2.50 -0.32
CA PHE A 108 0.21 1.54 0.59
C PHE A 108 -0.49 1.46 1.94
N LYS A 109 -0.85 2.60 2.55
CA LYS A 109 -1.54 2.63 3.85
C LYS A 109 -2.92 1.98 3.83
N ASN A 110 -3.57 1.92 2.66
CA ASN A 110 -4.84 1.23 2.45
C ASN A 110 -4.69 -0.21 1.92
N GLY A 111 -3.46 -0.72 1.79
CA GLY A 111 -3.19 -2.08 1.34
C GLY A 111 -3.25 -2.29 -0.17
N ALA A 112 -3.46 -1.23 -0.97
CA ALA A 112 -3.41 -1.28 -2.44
C ALA A 112 -1.96 -1.24 -2.93
N LEU A 113 -1.23 -2.31 -2.68
CA LEU A 113 0.22 -2.36 -2.91
C LEU A 113 0.57 -2.32 -4.40
N GLY A 114 -0.20 -2.97 -5.27
CA GLY A 114 0.03 -2.97 -6.72
C GLY A 114 0.04 -1.57 -7.35
N PRO A 115 -1.04 -0.76 -7.19
CA PRO A 115 -1.06 0.61 -7.68
C PRO A 115 0.05 1.50 -7.12
N GLY A 116 0.36 1.39 -5.82
CA GLY A 116 1.47 2.12 -5.22
C GLY A 116 2.82 1.75 -5.83
N LEU A 117 3.08 0.45 -6.08
CA LEU A 117 4.30 -0.03 -6.74
C LEU A 117 4.41 0.46 -8.19
N ALA A 118 3.32 0.45 -8.96
CA ALA A 118 3.31 0.96 -10.33
C ALA A 118 3.74 2.44 -10.38
N ILE A 119 3.25 3.26 -9.42
CA ILE A 119 3.68 4.66 -9.30
C ILE A 119 5.19 4.75 -9.01
N LEU A 120 5.72 3.94 -8.09
CA LEU A 120 7.16 3.98 -7.77
C LEU A 120 8.05 3.60 -8.97
N GLN A 121 7.61 2.64 -9.79
CA GLN A 121 8.31 2.24 -11.02
C GLN A 121 8.31 3.38 -12.06
N LEU A 122 7.16 4.04 -12.26
CA LEU A 122 7.04 5.19 -13.16
C LEU A 122 7.93 6.38 -12.75
N LEU A 123 8.16 6.56 -11.45
CA LEU A 123 8.99 7.64 -10.92
C LEU A 123 10.51 7.41 -11.07
N LYS A 124 10.96 6.22 -11.49
CA LYS A 124 12.38 5.82 -11.44
C LYS A 124 13.01 6.12 -10.08
N SER A 125 12.35 5.60 -9.04
CA SER A 125 12.64 5.91 -7.64
C SER A 125 14.07 5.53 -7.24
N GLY A 126 14.72 6.36 -6.43
CA GLY A 126 16.07 6.17 -5.92
C GLY A 126 16.17 6.34 -4.41
N MET A 127 17.33 6.82 -3.95
CA MET A 127 17.66 6.91 -2.53
C MET A 127 16.72 7.84 -1.74
N SER A 128 16.34 8.99 -2.31
CA SER A 128 15.46 9.96 -1.65
C SER A 128 14.07 9.38 -1.40
N GLU A 129 13.52 8.65 -2.37
CA GLU A 129 12.21 8.01 -2.27
C GLU A 129 12.25 6.86 -1.26
N SER A 130 13.31 6.06 -1.29
CA SER A 130 13.56 4.99 -0.30
C SER A 130 13.55 5.53 1.14
N LEU A 131 14.30 6.60 1.40
CA LEU A 131 14.36 7.24 2.73
C LEU A 131 13.02 7.89 3.12
N PHE A 132 12.32 8.48 2.14
CA PHE A 132 11.02 9.07 2.36
C PHE A 132 9.98 8.02 2.80
N LEU A 133 9.92 6.89 2.10
CA LEU A 133 9.05 5.77 2.45
C LEU A 133 9.43 5.17 3.81
N GLU A 134 10.72 5.07 4.14
CA GLU A 134 11.18 4.61 5.45
C GLU A 134 10.67 5.49 6.59
N LYS A 135 10.58 6.82 6.38
CA LYS A 135 10.09 7.77 7.38
C LYS A 135 8.58 7.72 7.58
N LEU A 136 7.81 7.40 6.54
CA LEU A 136 6.34 7.44 6.58
C LEU A 136 5.68 6.09 6.82
N LEU A 137 6.33 5.00 6.40
CA LEU A 137 5.75 3.68 6.43
C LEU A 137 6.39 2.80 7.50
N PRO A 138 5.60 2.16 8.38
CA PRO A 138 6.15 1.24 9.35
C PRO A 138 6.83 0.07 8.64
N SER A 139 7.85 -0.51 9.28
CA SER A 139 8.65 -1.59 8.69
C SER A 139 7.81 -2.76 8.18
N ILE A 140 6.73 -3.12 8.90
CA ILE A 140 5.85 -4.22 8.51
C ILE A 140 5.11 -3.96 7.19
N LEU A 141 4.72 -2.70 6.93
CA LEU A 141 4.08 -2.33 5.68
C LEU A 141 5.10 -2.29 4.54
N ARG A 142 6.34 -1.84 4.82
CA ARG A 142 7.43 -1.93 3.84
C ARG A 142 7.77 -3.38 3.47
N THR A 143 7.73 -4.30 4.42
CA THR A 143 7.88 -5.74 4.14
C THR A 143 6.74 -6.27 3.28
N ASN A 144 5.50 -5.83 3.53
CA ASN A 144 4.35 -6.15 2.68
C ASN A 144 4.53 -5.67 1.24
N ILE A 145 4.98 -4.42 1.05
CA ILE A 145 5.25 -3.84 -0.28
C ILE A 145 6.33 -4.67 -1.00
N ALA A 146 7.43 -5.01 -0.30
CA ALA A 146 8.46 -5.87 -0.87
C ALA A 146 7.93 -7.27 -1.21
N ALA A 147 7.10 -7.86 -0.36
CA ALA A 147 6.52 -9.18 -0.60
C ALA A 147 5.58 -9.18 -1.81
N GLU A 148 4.78 -8.12 -2.01
CA GLU A 148 3.97 -7.94 -3.22
C GLU A 148 4.87 -7.79 -4.45
N TYR A 149 5.91 -6.95 -4.38
CA TYR A 149 6.81 -6.69 -5.51
C TYR A 149 7.53 -7.96 -6.02
N PHE A 150 7.99 -8.81 -5.09
CA PHE A 150 8.76 -10.01 -5.45
C PHE A 150 7.91 -11.27 -5.65
N TYR A 151 6.74 -11.37 -5.01
CA TYR A 151 5.95 -12.61 -4.98
C TYR A 151 4.46 -12.43 -5.30
N GLY A 152 3.97 -11.19 -5.34
CA GLY A 152 2.57 -10.86 -5.59
C GLY A 152 2.17 -10.88 -7.05
N ASN A 153 1.06 -10.21 -7.35
CA ASN A 153 0.50 -10.08 -8.70
C ASN A 153 0.79 -8.68 -9.29
N SER A 154 1.88 -8.04 -8.85
CA SER A 154 2.26 -6.72 -9.32
C SER A 154 2.67 -6.76 -10.80
N ILE A 155 2.05 -5.89 -11.61
CA ILE A 155 2.47 -5.66 -12.99
C ILE A 155 3.83 -4.97 -12.94
N LYS A 156 4.86 -5.60 -13.50
CA LYS A 156 6.16 -4.96 -13.69
C LYS A 156 6.13 -4.17 -14.99
N GLU A 157 5.97 -2.84 -14.90
CA GLU A 157 5.88 -1.98 -16.09
C GLU A 157 7.26 -1.65 -16.69
N THR A 158 8.34 -1.80 -15.92
CA THR A 158 9.70 -1.42 -16.32
C THR A 158 10.72 -2.52 -16.08
N GLU A 159 11.78 -2.56 -16.90
CA GLU A 159 12.94 -3.45 -16.70
C GLU A 159 13.86 -3.01 -15.55
N GLU A 160 13.77 -1.74 -15.13
CA GLU A 160 14.48 -1.23 -13.96
C GLU A 160 13.82 -1.78 -12.68
N ASP A 161 14.46 -2.77 -12.05
CA ASP A 161 13.95 -3.42 -10.84
C ASP A 161 14.27 -2.60 -9.58
N LEU A 162 13.25 -2.40 -8.71
CA LEU A 162 13.47 -1.99 -7.34
C LEU A 162 14.17 -3.13 -6.59
N ASP A 163 15.35 -2.88 -6.03
CA ASP A 163 16.03 -3.88 -5.22
C ASP A 163 15.45 -3.99 -3.80
N ILE A 164 15.78 -5.08 -3.10
CA ILE A 164 15.30 -5.28 -1.72
C ILE A 164 15.80 -4.19 -0.75
N GLY A 165 16.96 -3.58 -1.05
CA GLY A 165 17.55 -2.49 -0.28
C GLY A 165 16.76 -1.19 -0.37
N PHE A 166 16.05 -0.95 -1.49
CA PHE A 166 15.16 0.18 -1.68
C PHE A 166 14.08 0.24 -0.60
N PHE A 167 13.49 -0.88 -0.23
CA PHE A 167 12.43 -0.93 0.78
C PHE A 167 12.94 -0.79 2.22
N ARG A 168 14.26 -0.77 2.44
CA ARG A 168 14.91 -0.58 3.76
C ARG A 168 14.45 -1.58 4.83
N ILE A 169 14.07 -2.79 4.40
CA ILE A 169 13.60 -3.84 5.31
C ILE A 169 14.78 -4.60 5.91
N PRO A 170 14.61 -5.28 7.07
CA PRO A 170 15.63 -6.20 7.58
C PRO A 170 16.01 -7.23 6.51
N ALA A 171 17.25 -7.75 6.57
CA ALA A 171 17.77 -8.75 5.63
C ALA A 171 17.14 -10.15 5.83
N VAL A 172 15.81 -10.21 5.76
CA VAL A 172 14.98 -11.39 5.84
C VAL A 172 14.15 -11.48 4.56
N ASP A 173 13.84 -12.70 4.15
CA ASP A 173 12.99 -12.93 3.00
C ASP A 173 11.58 -12.36 3.28
N PRO A 174 11.08 -11.39 2.50
CA PRO A 174 9.81 -10.72 2.79
C PRO A 174 8.61 -11.68 2.71
N LYS A 175 8.74 -12.86 2.09
CA LYS A 175 7.67 -13.87 2.06
C LYS A 175 7.34 -14.46 3.44
N LEU A 176 8.20 -14.27 4.45
CA LEU A 176 7.96 -14.81 5.79
C LEU A 176 6.72 -14.20 6.45
N ILE A 177 6.26 -13.03 6.02
CA ILE A 177 5.02 -12.41 6.55
C ILE A 177 3.78 -13.31 6.38
N TYR A 178 3.81 -14.24 5.42
CA TYR A 178 2.71 -15.18 5.16
C TYR A 178 2.67 -16.37 6.13
N SER A 179 3.70 -16.56 6.96
CA SER A 179 3.81 -17.65 7.94
C SER A 179 3.90 -17.19 9.38
N GLU A 180 4.12 -15.90 9.62
CA GLU A 180 4.28 -15.39 10.98
C GLU A 180 2.91 -15.07 11.62
N PRO A 181 2.63 -15.63 12.81
CA PRO A 181 1.48 -15.22 13.60
C PRO A 181 1.52 -13.72 13.91
N GLU A 182 0.34 -13.11 14.12
CA GLU A 182 0.19 -11.70 14.54
C GLU A 182 0.64 -10.65 13.50
N ILE A 183 1.29 -11.05 12.41
CA ILE A 183 1.58 -10.19 11.28
C ILE A 183 0.35 -10.13 10.36
N SER A 184 -0.15 -8.90 10.14
CA SER A 184 -1.09 -8.65 9.05
C SER A 184 -0.34 -8.50 7.73
N PHE A 185 -0.87 -9.12 6.69
CA PHE A 185 -0.38 -8.95 5.33
C PHE A 185 -1.51 -8.66 4.34
N TYR A 186 -1.14 -8.15 3.17
CA TYR A 186 -2.07 -7.86 2.09
C TYR A 186 -1.91 -8.86 0.93
N ILE A 187 -3.02 -9.22 0.30
CA ILE A 187 -3.09 -10.05 -0.89
C ILE A 187 -3.93 -9.33 -1.94
N HIS A 188 -3.44 -9.33 -3.17
CA HIS A 188 -4.22 -8.97 -4.35
C HIS A 188 -4.56 -10.25 -5.11
N PRO A 189 -5.86 -10.58 -5.28
CA PRO A 189 -6.25 -11.79 -5.98
C PRO A 189 -5.75 -11.82 -7.43
N THR A 190 -5.55 -13.02 -7.95
CA THR A 190 -5.27 -13.25 -9.37
C THR A 190 -6.42 -13.99 -10.04
N GLY A 191 -6.57 -13.77 -11.34
CA GLY A 191 -7.52 -14.49 -12.17
C GLY A 191 -8.95 -13.95 -12.08
N LEU A 192 -9.12 -12.67 -11.73
CA LEU A 192 -10.43 -12.02 -11.74
C LEU A 192 -10.96 -11.80 -13.17
N CYS A 193 -10.09 -11.78 -14.18
CA CYS A 193 -10.49 -11.76 -15.59
C CYS A 193 -11.20 -13.05 -16.04
N HIS A 194 -10.85 -14.19 -15.45
CA HIS A 194 -11.44 -15.47 -15.80
C HIS A 194 -12.90 -15.51 -15.35
N ASP A 195 -13.76 -16.07 -16.21
CA ASP A 195 -15.20 -16.20 -15.99
C ASP A 195 -15.92 -14.87 -15.63
N ARG A 196 -15.28 -13.74 -15.93
CA ARG A 196 -15.76 -12.39 -15.60
C ARG A 196 -16.02 -12.19 -14.10
N ARG A 197 -15.23 -12.82 -13.23
CA ARG A 197 -15.32 -12.65 -11.77
C ARG A 197 -15.24 -11.20 -11.33
N TYR A 198 -14.51 -10.36 -12.08
CA TYR A 198 -14.42 -8.91 -11.84
C TYR A 198 -15.78 -8.19 -11.79
N ASN A 199 -16.85 -8.72 -12.42
CA ASN A 199 -18.20 -8.14 -12.29
C ASN A 199 -18.72 -8.22 -10.86
N SER A 200 -18.16 -9.08 -10.03
CA SER A 200 -18.58 -9.25 -8.65
C SER A 200 -17.99 -8.22 -7.70
N ILE A 201 -17.00 -7.43 -8.15
CA ILE A 201 -16.31 -6.41 -7.36
C ILE A 201 -17.31 -5.37 -6.83
N ASP A 202 -18.33 -5.03 -7.61
CA ASP A 202 -19.36 -4.04 -7.25
C ASP A 202 -20.23 -4.47 -6.07
N PHE A 203 -20.26 -5.77 -5.74
CA PHE A 203 -20.99 -6.31 -4.59
C PHE A 203 -20.12 -6.42 -3.34
N LEU A 204 -18.82 -6.10 -3.44
CA LEU A 204 -17.92 -6.14 -2.31
C LEU A 204 -18.09 -4.90 -1.45
N THR A 205 -17.97 -5.12 -0.15
CA THR A 205 -17.91 -4.04 0.83
C THR A 205 -16.68 -4.23 1.70
N LEU A 206 -16.07 -3.13 2.11
CA LEU A 206 -14.99 -3.12 3.10
C LEU A 206 -15.41 -3.91 4.34
N GLY A 207 -14.48 -4.71 4.87
CA GLY A 207 -14.71 -5.59 6.01
C GLY A 207 -15.49 -6.87 5.69
N ASN A 208 -15.90 -7.11 4.43
CA ASN A 208 -16.43 -8.42 4.05
C ASN A 208 -15.38 -9.50 4.35
N LYS A 209 -15.78 -10.53 5.10
CA LYS A 209 -14.91 -11.65 5.41
C LYS A 209 -14.62 -12.46 4.16
N VAL A 210 -13.37 -12.89 4.08
CA VAL A 210 -12.82 -13.67 2.98
C VAL A 210 -12.37 -15.02 3.54
N ILE A 211 -12.70 -16.07 2.81
CA ILE A 211 -12.37 -17.46 3.11
C ILE A 211 -11.26 -17.88 2.16
N PHE A 212 -10.25 -18.55 2.70
CA PHE A 212 -9.19 -19.23 1.95
C PHE A 212 -9.47 -20.73 1.98
N GLU A 213 -9.59 -21.33 0.80
CA GLU A 213 -9.83 -22.76 0.63
C GLU A 213 -8.72 -23.39 -0.21
N ARG A 214 -8.22 -24.55 0.23
CA ARG A 214 -7.20 -25.29 -0.52
C ARG A 214 -7.86 -26.07 -1.64
N GLU A 215 -7.33 -25.95 -2.86
CA GLU A 215 -7.71 -26.78 -3.99
C GLU A 215 -6.60 -27.76 -4.36
N GLU A 216 -6.47 -28.86 -3.61
CA GLU A 216 -5.39 -29.84 -3.81
C GLU A 216 -5.41 -30.54 -5.17
N ASN A 217 -6.59 -30.63 -5.78
CA ASN A 217 -6.80 -31.29 -7.07
C ASN A 217 -6.80 -30.30 -8.25
N ASN A 218 -6.37 -29.05 -8.03
CA ASN A 218 -6.27 -28.06 -9.11
C ASN A 218 -5.21 -28.52 -10.13
N ILE A 219 -5.63 -28.67 -11.39
CA ILE A 219 -4.80 -29.24 -12.46
C ILE A 219 -3.61 -28.34 -12.86
N HIS A 220 -3.66 -27.05 -12.51
CA HIS A 220 -2.66 -26.06 -12.88
C HIS A 220 -1.67 -25.75 -11.76
N ASP A 221 -2.09 -25.89 -10.50
CA ASP A 221 -1.26 -25.59 -9.33
C ASP A 221 -1.69 -26.41 -8.11
N PRO A 222 -0.90 -27.40 -7.65
CA PRO A 222 -1.24 -28.21 -6.47
C PRO A 222 -1.20 -27.42 -5.15
N ASN A 223 -0.75 -26.17 -5.19
CA ASN A 223 -0.79 -25.24 -4.06
C ASN A 223 -1.86 -24.15 -4.20
N ALA A 224 -2.78 -24.27 -5.16
CA ALA A 224 -3.85 -23.31 -5.35
C ALA A 224 -4.64 -23.10 -4.05
N VAL A 225 -4.82 -21.83 -3.70
CA VAL A 225 -5.70 -21.39 -2.61
C VAL A 225 -6.76 -20.49 -3.22
N HIS A 226 -7.99 -21.01 -3.27
CA HIS A 226 -9.17 -20.30 -3.75
C HIS A 226 -9.63 -19.28 -2.73
N ILE A 227 -10.11 -18.14 -3.22
CA ILE A 227 -10.55 -17.00 -2.42
C ILE A 227 -12.01 -16.71 -2.74
N TYR A 228 -12.84 -16.67 -1.72
CA TYR A 228 -14.23 -16.23 -1.84
C TYR A 228 -14.72 -15.55 -0.57
N THR A 229 -15.81 -14.78 -0.66
CA THR A 229 -16.43 -14.17 0.52
C THR A 229 -17.37 -15.16 1.23
N GLU A 230 -17.73 -14.90 2.49
CA GLU A 230 -18.77 -15.68 3.20
C GLU A 230 -20.12 -15.72 2.45
N LYS A 231 -20.38 -14.77 1.53
CA LYS A 231 -21.58 -14.73 0.69
C LYS A 231 -21.44 -15.56 -0.60
N GLY A 232 -20.32 -16.25 -0.80
CA GLY A 232 -20.05 -17.05 -1.99
C GLY A 232 -19.59 -16.24 -3.20
N ILE A 233 -19.22 -14.96 -3.04
CA ILE A 233 -18.62 -14.18 -4.14
C ILE A 233 -17.21 -14.73 -4.40
N ASP A 234 -17.00 -15.26 -5.60
CA ASP A 234 -15.70 -15.79 -6.07
C ASP A 234 -14.74 -14.63 -6.41
N LEU A 235 -13.57 -14.65 -5.76
CA LEU A 235 -12.52 -13.63 -5.92
C LEU A 235 -11.28 -14.18 -6.65
N GLY A 236 -11.33 -15.39 -7.19
CA GLY A 236 -10.18 -16.02 -7.83
C GLY A 236 -9.23 -16.65 -6.82
N TYR A 237 -7.92 -16.45 -7.01
CA TYR A 237 -6.90 -17.22 -6.28
C TYR A 237 -5.85 -16.33 -5.61
N ILE A 238 -5.21 -16.85 -4.57
CA ILE A 238 -3.97 -16.27 -4.04
C ILE A 238 -2.88 -16.42 -5.13
N PRO A 239 -2.06 -15.39 -5.41
CA PRO A 239 -0.96 -15.49 -6.36
C PRO A 239 -0.06 -16.69 -6.07
N ARG A 240 0.31 -17.45 -7.10
CA ARG A 240 1.00 -18.76 -7.01
C ARG A 240 2.16 -18.79 -6.01
N CYS A 241 3.05 -17.78 -6.06
CA CYS A 241 4.22 -17.73 -5.18
C CYS A 241 3.81 -17.62 -3.70
N ILE A 242 2.79 -16.81 -3.39
CA ILE A 242 2.22 -16.65 -2.05
C ILE A 242 1.44 -17.91 -1.64
N ALA A 243 0.65 -18.47 -2.57
CA ALA A 243 -0.20 -19.64 -2.35
C ALA A 243 0.61 -20.85 -1.87
N SER A 244 1.85 -21.03 -2.35
CA SER A 244 2.76 -22.08 -1.90
C SER A 244 3.00 -22.09 -0.38
N ILE A 245 3.16 -20.91 0.23
CA ILE A 245 3.40 -20.75 1.67
C ILE A 245 2.10 -20.85 2.45
N VAL A 246 1.05 -20.18 1.96
CA VAL A 246 -0.27 -20.18 2.60
C VAL A 246 -0.82 -21.61 2.67
N ASN A 247 -0.81 -22.33 1.54
CA ASN A 247 -1.24 -23.72 1.47
C ASN A 247 -0.40 -24.61 2.40
N PHE A 248 0.93 -24.47 2.41
CA PHE A 248 1.81 -25.23 3.31
C PHE A 248 1.39 -25.08 4.78
N ASN A 249 1.13 -23.85 5.23
CA ASN A 249 0.68 -23.59 6.60
C ASN A 249 -0.72 -24.15 6.87
N MET A 250 -1.64 -24.05 5.91
CA MET A 250 -2.97 -24.65 6.02
C MET A 250 -2.92 -26.18 6.07
N ARG A 251 -1.96 -26.83 5.40
CA ARG A 251 -1.72 -28.29 5.53
C ARG A 251 -1.39 -28.72 6.95
N ARG A 252 -0.79 -27.81 7.72
CA ARG A 252 -0.37 -28.03 9.11
C ARG A 252 -1.43 -27.61 10.13
N GLY A 253 -2.65 -27.33 9.68
CA GLY A 253 -3.77 -26.95 10.55
C GLY A 253 -3.84 -25.45 10.86
N SER A 254 -2.98 -24.63 10.25
CA SER A 254 -3.06 -23.18 10.46
C SER A 254 -4.27 -22.61 9.72
N ARG A 255 -4.88 -21.56 10.27
CA ARG A 255 -6.01 -20.85 9.64
C ARG A 255 -5.65 -19.39 9.43
N TYR A 256 -6.37 -18.74 8.52
CA TYR A 256 -6.21 -17.31 8.28
C TYR A 256 -7.53 -16.60 8.56
N GLU A 257 -7.44 -15.44 9.20
CA GLU A 257 -8.53 -14.47 9.20
C GLU A 257 -8.25 -13.47 8.11
N ALA A 258 -9.20 -13.29 7.19
CA ALA A 258 -9.06 -12.39 6.05
C ALA A 258 -10.33 -11.56 5.83
N MET A 259 -10.14 -10.33 5.36
CA MET A 259 -11.22 -9.41 5.02
C MET A 259 -10.83 -8.46 3.89
N ILE A 260 -11.82 -7.97 3.15
CA ILE A 260 -11.64 -6.90 2.16
C ILE A 260 -11.20 -5.62 2.88
N SER A 261 -10.01 -5.11 2.58
CA SER A 261 -9.48 -3.87 3.16
C SER A 261 -9.65 -2.66 2.26
N LEU A 262 -9.70 -2.87 0.93
CA LEU A 262 -9.96 -1.83 -0.04
C LEU A 262 -10.64 -2.39 -1.29
N VAL A 263 -11.52 -1.57 -1.90
CA VAL A 263 -12.06 -1.80 -3.25
C VAL A 263 -11.87 -0.52 -4.07
N LEU A 264 -11.10 -0.59 -5.15
CA LEU A 264 -10.81 0.52 -6.05
C LEU A 264 -11.81 0.59 -7.22
N PRO A 265 -11.99 1.77 -7.83
CA PRO A 265 -12.92 1.96 -8.95
C PRO A 265 -12.48 1.22 -10.23
N ASP A 266 -13.38 1.17 -11.22
CA ASP A 266 -13.18 0.49 -12.52
C ASP A 266 -12.02 1.05 -13.36
N SER A 267 -11.48 2.21 -13.00
CA SER A 267 -10.30 2.79 -13.65
C SER A 267 -9.02 1.99 -13.40
N PHE A 268 -9.01 1.07 -12.43
CA PHE A 268 -7.88 0.21 -12.11
C PHE A 268 -8.01 -1.16 -12.77
N TYR A 269 -6.86 -1.77 -13.08
CA TYR A 269 -6.82 -3.16 -13.54
C TYR A 269 -7.46 -4.08 -12.50
N HIS A 270 -8.30 -5.01 -12.94
CA HIS A 270 -9.19 -5.78 -12.06
C HIS A 270 -8.46 -6.53 -10.94
N ASP A 271 -7.30 -7.12 -11.21
CA ASP A 271 -6.50 -7.84 -10.19
C ASP A 271 -5.91 -6.90 -9.13
N GLN A 272 -5.84 -5.59 -9.40
CA GLN A 272 -5.35 -4.59 -8.46
C GLN A 272 -6.48 -3.88 -7.71
N ARG A 273 -7.74 -4.16 -8.05
CA ARG A 273 -8.88 -3.45 -7.48
C ARG A 273 -9.24 -3.87 -6.07
N ILE A 274 -8.86 -5.08 -5.68
CA ILE A 274 -9.19 -5.63 -4.37
C ILE A 274 -7.90 -5.78 -3.57
N ALA A 275 -7.87 -5.19 -2.38
CA ALA A 275 -6.90 -5.52 -1.36
C ALA A 275 -7.58 -6.36 -0.28
N ILE A 276 -6.99 -7.52 0.04
CA ILE A 276 -7.42 -8.39 1.14
C ILE A 276 -6.39 -8.28 2.24
N ARG A 277 -6.80 -7.85 3.43
CA ARG A 277 -5.97 -7.94 4.63
C ARG A 277 -6.18 -9.31 5.27
N ALA A 278 -5.10 -10.05 5.47
CA ALA A 278 -5.12 -11.35 6.12
C ALA A 278 -4.13 -11.41 7.29
N ARG A 279 -4.36 -12.32 8.22
CA ARG A 279 -3.41 -12.67 9.29
C ARG A 279 -3.51 -14.15 9.61
N LEU A 280 -2.37 -14.76 9.93
CA LEU A 280 -2.34 -16.13 10.41
C LEU A 280 -2.90 -16.20 11.85
N ILE A 281 -3.86 -17.09 12.07
CA ILE A 281 -4.36 -17.44 13.39
C ILE A 281 -3.93 -18.88 13.69
N SER A 282 -3.06 -19.04 14.69
CA SER A 282 -2.67 -20.37 15.15
C SER A 282 -3.84 -20.98 15.92
N GLU A 283 -4.17 -22.25 15.65
CA GLU A 283 -4.95 -23.00 16.61
C GLU A 283 -4.08 -23.15 17.87
N LYS A 284 -4.55 -22.60 19.01
CA LYS A 284 -4.08 -23.08 20.32
C LYS A 284 -4.14 -24.59 20.24
N GLN A 285 -2.99 -25.26 20.31
CA GLN A 285 -2.94 -26.70 20.45
C GLN A 285 -3.91 -27.05 21.58
N SER A 286 -5.03 -27.67 21.22
CA SER A 286 -5.91 -28.28 22.20
C SER A 286 -5.00 -29.27 22.91
N ALA A 287 -4.65 -28.98 24.16
CA ALA A 287 -3.81 -29.85 24.96
C ALA A 287 -4.45 -31.25 24.89
N VAL A 288 -3.80 -32.16 24.18
CA VAL A 288 -4.19 -33.57 24.20
C VAL A 288 -4.00 -33.98 25.66
N PRO A 289 -5.06 -34.35 26.39
CA PRO A 289 -4.89 -34.91 27.71
C PRO A 289 -4.17 -36.25 27.50
N VAL A 290 -2.98 -36.37 28.09
CA VAL A 290 -2.23 -37.63 28.18
C VAL A 290 -2.99 -38.60 29.09
#